data_AF-Q0UKM3-F1
#
_entry.id   AF-Q0UKM3-F1
#
_cell.length_a   1.000
_cell.length_b   1.000
_cell.length_c   1.000
_cell.angle_alpha   90.00
_cell.angle_beta   90.00
_cell.angle_gamma   90.00
#
_symmetry.space_group_name_H-M   'P 1'
#
loop_
_entity.id
_entity.type
_entity.pdbx_description
1 polymer ?
#
loop_
_entity_poly.entity_id
_entity_poly.type
_entity_poly.pdbx_seq_one_letter_code
_entity_poly.pdbx_strand_id
1 'polypeptide(L)'
;MYLKSSALLSLAATTSAFNLPSPKHLFSNPDASTTDFNIPTVHESAVQARRILRLESIGTLSTIFPSTPHATERRPSDVAGAPIGLMDYYGDCEPETGNPTILAITIATSFKNVDAGSNITLSLRWHPQDSTWRSPASLPRFSLVGRLEDLTSDDLKNNPLVPACYLKYHPDAAAWLPGNRIHQSKWVRLVVEEVYWIGGFGDRAYIGWIPKDEWNGVTKDEIESIRLPGEKKGWGGWREWVGLGQVEL
;
A
#
# COMPACT_ATOMS: atom_id res chain seq x y z
N MET A 1 -29.78 57.88 29.40
CA MET A 1 -28.67 56.89 29.37
C MET A 1 -29.26 55.52 29.65
N TYR A 2 -29.44 54.69 28.62
CA TYR A 2 -29.88 53.30 28.77
C TYR A 2 -28.66 52.40 28.71
N LEU A 3 -28.25 51.81 29.84
CA LEU A 3 -27.35 50.65 29.82
C LEU A 3 -28.19 49.40 29.59
N LYS A 4 -28.02 48.77 28.41
CA LYS A 4 -28.48 47.41 28.16
C LYS A 4 -27.44 46.46 28.75
N SER A 5 -27.79 45.82 29.87
CA SER A 5 -27.09 44.62 30.33
C SER A 5 -27.44 43.47 29.39
N SER A 6 -26.54 43.17 28.45
CA SER A 6 -26.59 41.91 27.70
C SER A 6 -25.87 40.84 28.51
N ALA A 7 -26.63 39.79 28.82
CA ALA A 7 -26.20 38.64 29.59
C ALA A 7 -24.97 37.94 28.99
N LEU A 8 -23.96 37.74 29.84
CA LEU A 8 -22.88 36.79 29.65
C LEU A 8 -23.45 35.37 29.79
N LEU A 9 -23.70 34.71 28.67
CA LEU A 9 -23.87 33.26 28.61
C LEU A 9 -23.19 32.75 27.35
N SER A 10 -22.09 31.99 27.55
CA SER A 10 -21.61 30.85 26.75
C SER A 10 -20.10 30.65 26.96
N LEU A 11 -19.69 30.13 28.13
CA LEU A 11 -18.36 29.54 28.29
C LEU A 11 -18.48 28.20 29.05
N ALA A 12 -19.12 27.23 28.41
CA ALA A 12 -19.12 25.82 28.81
C ALA A 12 -19.19 25.03 27.50
N ALA A 13 -18.31 24.08 27.15
CA ALA A 13 -17.22 23.43 27.86
C ALA A 13 -16.17 23.00 26.83
N THR A 14 -14.89 23.35 27.04
CA THR A 14 -13.75 22.83 26.25
C THR A 14 -12.85 21.89 27.06
N THR A 15 -13.27 21.47 28.26
CA THR A 15 -12.44 20.67 29.17
C THR A 15 -12.49 19.16 28.92
N SER A 16 -13.22 18.67 27.92
CA SER A 16 -13.34 17.23 27.65
C SER A 16 -12.15 16.62 26.88
N ALA A 17 -11.18 17.41 26.42
CA ALA A 17 -10.04 16.90 25.66
C ALA A 17 -8.86 16.40 26.53
N PHE A 18 -8.82 16.72 27.83
CA PHE A 18 -7.67 16.46 28.70
C PHE A 18 -7.82 15.27 29.66
N ASN A 19 -8.99 14.63 29.70
CA ASN A 19 -9.22 13.41 30.49
C ASN A 19 -9.21 12.14 29.62
N LEU A 20 -8.36 12.11 28.59
CA LEU A 20 -8.03 10.84 27.94
C LEU A 20 -7.11 10.07 28.90
N PRO A 21 -7.41 8.80 29.24
CA PRO A 21 -6.47 7.93 29.93
C PRO A 21 -5.13 8.02 29.21
N SER A 22 -4.04 8.22 29.95
CA SER A 22 -2.71 8.27 29.36
C SER A 22 -2.51 7.03 28.48
N PRO A 23 -2.07 7.16 27.22
CA PRO A 23 -1.91 6.04 26.28
C PRO A 23 -0.73 5.14 26.67
N LYS A 24 -0.45 4.99 27.97
CA LYS A 24 0.61 4.13 28.51
C LYS A 24 0.52 2.74 27.89
N HIS A 25 -0.66 2.15 27.69
CA HIS A 25 -0.73 0.84 27.02
C HIS A 25 -0.44 0.83 25.51
N LEU A 26 -0.48 1.97 24.82
CA LEU A 26 -0.16 2.08 23.39
C LEU A 26 1.33 2.36 23.14
N PHE A 27 2.00 3.05 24.07
CA PHE A 27 3.41 3.48 23.93
C PHE A 27 4.35 2.97 25.03
N SER A 28 3.85 2.28 26.06
CA SER A 28 4.71 1.61 27.03
C SER A 28 5.16 0.28 26.45
N ASN A 29 6.46 0.02 26.58
CA ASN A 29 7.02 -1.31 26.45
C ASN A 29 6.30 -2.24 27.44
N PRO A 30 6.01 -3.49 27.07
CA PRO A 30 5.60 -4.50 28.05
C PRO A 30 6.69 -4.66 29.12
N ASP A 31 6.30 -5.06 30.33
CA ASP A 31 7.26 -5.31 31.41
C ASP A 31 8.33 -6.31 30.93
N ALA A 32 9.59 -6.01 31.24
CA ALA A 32 10.76 -6.81 30.84
C ALA A 32 10.72 -8.27 31.34
N SER A 33 9.72 -8.64 32.16
CA SER A 33 9.40 -10.01 32.55
C SER A 33 8.67 -10.81 31.47
N THR A 34 8.28 -10.21 30.35
CA THR A 34 7.73 -10.90 29.17
C THR A 34 8.82 -11.04 28.10
N THR A 35 9.68 -12.04 28.27
CA THR A 35 10.82 -12.35 27.38
C THR A 35 10.44 -12.90 25.99
N ASP A 36 9.19 -12.77 25.53
CA ASP A 36 8.68 -13.48 24.34
C ASP A 36 8.35 -12.57 23.13
N PHE A 37 8.69 -11.28 23.16
CA PHE A 37 8.52 -10.42 21.97
C PHE A 37 9.75 -10.48 21.06
N ASN A 38 9.68 -11.33 20.02
CA ASN A 38 10.68 -11.35 18.95
C ASN A 38 10.36 -10.27 17.91
N ILE A 39 11.28 -9.33 17.72
CA ILE A 39 11.17 -8.32 16.65
C ILE A 39 11.51 -9.02 15.32
N PRO A 40 10.65 -8.93 14.28
CA PRO A 40 10.95 -9.52 12.99
C PRO A 40 12.29 -9.04 12.44
N THR A 41 13.06 -9.96 11.89
CA THR A 41 14.26 -9.66 11.11
C THR A 41 13.92 -8.84 9.86
N VAL A 42 14.95 -8.33 9.19
CA VAL A 42 14.79 -7.61 7.91
C VAL A 42 14.16 -8.53 6.86
N HIS A 43 14.60 -9.78 6.78
CA HIS A 43 14.04 -10.78 5.87
C HIS A 43 12.56 -11.07 6.18
N GLU A 44 12.22 -11.37 7.45
CA GLU A 44 10.81 -11.60 7.84
C GLU A 44 9.92 -10.37 7.57
N SER A 45 10.49 -9.16 7.67
CA SER A 45 9.81 -7.92 7.30
C SER A 45 9.61 -7.80 5.78
N ALA A 46 10.57 -8.26 4.98
CA ALA A 46 10.43 -8.36 3.52
C ALA A 46 9.32 -9.37 3.14
N VAL A 47 9.28 -10.53 3.79
CA VAL A 47 8.21 -11.53 3.59
C VAL A 47 6.84 -10.92 3.92
N GLN A 48 6.72 -10.20 5.04
CA GLN A 48 5.49 -9.47 5.40
C GLN A 48 5.11 -8.42 4.36
N ALA A 49 6.06 -7.63 3.86
CA ALA A 49 5.81 -6.64 2.82
C ALA A 49 5.30 -7.27 1.52
N ARG A 50 5.92 -8.39 1.10
CA ARG A 50 5.49 -9.16 -0.07
C ARG A 50 4.12 -9.81 0.13
N ARG A 51 3.79 -10.24 1.36
CA ARG A 51 2.45 -10.72 1.70
C ARG A 51 1.38 -9.63 1.58
N ILE A 52 1.68 -8.41 2.02
CA ILE A 52 0.79 -7.26 1.85
C ILE A 52 0.62 -6.93 0.37
N LEU A 53 1.71 -6.89 -0.41
CA LEU A 53 1.67 -6.66 -1.86
C LEU A 53 0.76 -7.69 -2.58
N ARG A 54 0.74 -8.94 -2.11
CA ARG A 54 -0.10 -10.00 -2.68
C ARG A 54 -1.58 -9.86 -2.33
N LEU A 55 -1.90 -9.35 -1.14
CA LEU A 55 -3.25 -9.35 -0.57
C LEU A 55 -4.00 -8.04 -0.77
N GLU A 56 -3.28 -6.92 -0.78
CA GLU A 56 -3.83 -5.62 -1.12
C GLU A 56 -3.78 -5.44 -2.66
N SER A 57 -4.56 -4.51 -3.18
CA SER A 57 -4.61 -4.22 -4.63
C SER A 57 -4.72 -2.73 -4.96
N ILE A 58 -4.76 -1.89 -3.92
CA ILE A 58 -4.87 -0.44 -4.01
C ILE A 58 -3.75 0.17 -3.17
N GLY A 59 -3.06 1.14 -3.74
CA GLY A 59 -2.01 1.89 -3.05
C GLY A 59 -2.05 3.36 -3.41
N THR A 60 -1.08 4.12 -2.89
CA THR A 60 -0.92 5.53 -3.21
C THR A 60 0.36 5.75 -3.99
N LEU A 61 0.24 6.14 -5.27
CA LEU A 61 1.36 6.61 -6.05
C LEU A 61 1.64 8.06 -5.69
N SER A 62 2.88 8.33 -5.29
CA SER A 62 3.36 9.68 -5.04
C SER A 62 4.37 10.08 -6.10
N THR A 63 4.15 11.24 -6.71
CA THR A 63 5.06 11.84 -7.70
C THR A 63 5.26 13.32 -7.38
N ILE A 64 6.27 13.92 -7.99
CA ILE A 64 6.56 15.35 -7.89
C ILE A 64 6.09 16.04 -9.16
N PHE A 65 5.45 17.20 -9.03
CA PHE A 65 5.13 18.03 -10.18
C PHE A 65 6.42 18.54 -10.86
N PRO A 66 6.72 18.15 -12.11
CA PRO A 66 7.91 18.63 -12.81
C PRO A 66 7.83 20.13 -13.11
N SER A 67 9.01 20.78 -13.21
CA SER A 67 9.12 22.20 -13.56
C SER A 67 8.59 22.50 -14.97
N THR A 68 8.76 21.56 -15.90
CA THR A 68 8.16 21.63 -17.23
C THR A 68 6.95 20.69 -17.25
N PRO A 69 5.70 21.21 -17.26
CA PRO A 69 4.52 20.37 -17.23
C PRO A 69 4.36 19.57 -18.52
N HIS A 70 3.67 18.43 -18.43
CA HIS A 70 3.25 17.68 -19.59
C HIS A 70 2.33 18.54 -20.48
N ALA A 71 2.48 18.46 -21.80
CA ALA A 71 1.83 19.36 -22.77
C ALA A 71 0.28 19.39 -22.68
N THR A 72 -0.32 18.32 -22.16
CA THR A 72 -1.78 18.14 -22.05
C THR A 72 -2.36 18.51 -20.69
N GLU A 73 -1.54 18.96 -19.74
CA GLU A 73 -1.99 19.26 -18.38
C GLU A 73 -2.22 20.76 -18.15
N ARG A 74 -3.45 21.12 -17.78
CA ARG A 74 -3.78 22.47 -17.33
C ARG A 74 -3.57 22.57 -15.81
N ARG A 75 -2.31 22.70 -15.40
CA ARG A 75 -1.97 22.87 -13.98
C ARG A 75 -1.77 24.34 -13.60
N PRO A 76 -1.99 24.70 -12.32
CA PRO A 76 -1.55 25.98 -11.78
C PRO A 76 -0.03 26.17 -11.96
N SER A 77 0.42 27.41 -12.13
CA SER A 77 1.84 27.71 -12.41
C SER A 77 2.76 27.55 -11.20
N ASP A 78 2.20 27.48 -9.99
CA ASP A 78 2.90 27.54 -8.71
C ASP A 78 3.06 26.18 -8.00
N VAL A 79 2.57 25.09 -8.60
CA VAL A 79 2.66 23.75 -7.98
C VAL A 79 3.93 22.98 -8.34
N ALA A 80 4.82 23.53 -9.17
CA ALA A 80 6.08 22.87 -9.54
C ALA A 80 6.91 22.53 -8.29
N GLY A 81 7.44 21.30 -8.23
CA GLY A 81 8.17 20.78 -7.08
C GLY A 81 7.30 20.27 -5.92
N ALA A 82 6.00 20.54 -5.91
CA ALA A 82 5.12 19.99 -4.88
C ALA A 82 4.87 18.49 -5.14
N PRO A 83 4.85 17.66 -4.07
CA PRO A 83 4.46 16.26 -4.20
C PRO A 83 2.94 16.14 -4.33
N ILE A 84 2.49 15.14 -5.07
CA ILE A 84 1.09 14.71 -5.12
C ILE A 84 1.01 13.20 -4.93
N GLY A 85 0.13 12.78 -4.02
CA GLY A 85 -0.21 11.37 -3.79
C GLY A 85 -1.62 11.09 -4.27
N LEU A 86 -1.79 10.12 -5.16
CA LEU A 86 -3.09 9.68 -5.68
C LEU A 86 -3.24 8.17 -5.51
N MET A 87 -4.49 7.73 -5.33
CA MET A 87 -4.82 6.31 -5.28
C MET A 87 -4.73 5.71 -6.69
N ASP A 88 -4.06 4.57 -6.80
CA ASP A 88 -3.98 3.80 -8.05
C ASP A 88 -4.12 2.29 -7.78
N TYR A 89 -4.58 1.58 -8.80
CA TYR A 89 -4.70 0.13 -8.82
C TYR A 89 -3.38 -0.53 -9.18
N TYR A 90 -3.09 -1.64 -8.52
CA TYR A 90 -1.97 -2.51 -8.86
C TYR A 90 -2.33 -3.98 -8.64
N GLY A 91 -1.50 -4.89 -9.15
CA GLY A 91 -1.57 -6.33 -8.83
C GLY A 91 -0.20 -6.98 -8.80
N ASP A 92 -0.03 -8.01 -7.95
CA ASP A 92 1.18 -8.83 -7.88
C ASP A 92 1.18 -9.92 -8.97
N CYS A 93 1.29 -9.49 -10.23
CA CYS A 93 1.17 -10.35 -11.42
C CYS A 93 2.52 -10.76 -12.04
N GLU A 94 3.62 -10.24 -11.49
CA GLU A 94 4.99 -10.68 -11.78
C GLU A 94 5.68 -11.10 -10.48
N PRO A 95 5.11 -12.09 -9.75
CA PRO A 95 5.45 -12.36 -8.36
C PRO A 95 6.89 -12.80 -8.15
N GLU A 96 7.56 -13.37 -9.16
CA GLU A 96 8.97 -13.76 -9.05
C GLU A 96 9.92 -12.55 -8.98
N THR A 97 9.46 -11.37 -9.43
CA THR A 97 10.28 -10.15 -9.46
C THR A 97 10.03 -9.24 -8.26
N GLY A 98 8.91 -9.42 -7.55
CA GLY A 98 8.44 -8.47 -6.54
C GLY A 98 8.02 -7.11 -7.11
N ASN A 99 7.90 -6.96 -8.43
CA ASN A 99 7.44 -5.72 -9.05
C ASN A 99 5.92 -5.74 -9.20
N PRO A 100 5.18 -4.76 -8.66
CA PRO A 100 3.75 -4.68 -8.91
C PRO A 100 3.47 -4.24 -10.36
N THR A 101 2.50 -4.91 -10.97
CA THR A 101 1.94 -4.53 -12.26
C THR A 101 0.88 -3.45 -12.06
N ILE A 102 0.92 -2.41 -12.89
CA ILE A 102 -0.01 -1.29 -12.87
C ILE A 102 -0.62 -1.12 -14.27
N LEU A 103 -1.91 -0.84 -14.33
CA LEU A 103 -2.57 -0.38 -15.55
C LEU A 103 -2.51 1.15 -15.61
N ALA A 104 -1.49 1.69 -16.27
CA ALA A 104 -1.26 3.12 -16.34
C ALA A 104 -2.27 3.79 -17.28
N ILE A 105 -3.11 4.68 -16.75
CA ILE A 105 -4.04 5.49 -17.55
C ILE A 105 -3.37 6.84 -17.85
N THR A 106 -2.97 7.07 -19.11
CA THR A 106 -2.07 8.19 -19.48
C THR A 106 -2.66 9.59 -19.25
N ILE A 107 -3.97 9.69 -18.99
CA ILE A 107 -4.60 10.95 -18.61
C ILE A 107 -4.32 11.36 -17.14
N ALA A 108 -3.97 10.41 -16.26
CA ALA A 108 -3.79 10.67 -14.85
C ALA A 108 -2.48 11.41 -14.54
N THR A 109 -2.51 12.26 -13.53
CA THR A 109 -1.39 13.14 -13.15
C THR A 109 -0.12 12.37 -12.77
N SER A 110 -0.24 11.24 -12.08
CA SER A 110 0.90 10.40 -11.68
C SER A 110 1.75 10.00 -12.90
N PHE A 111 1.11 9.49 -13.96
CA PHE A 111 1.81 9.03 -15.16
C PHE A 111 2.33 10.19 -16.01
N LYS A 112 1.58 11.31 -16.11
CA LYS A 112 2.07 12.54 -16.75
C LYS A 112 3.31 13.11 -16.08
N ASN A 113 3.36 13.06 -14.74
CA ASN A 113 4.53 13.48 -13.98
C ASN A 113 5.73 12.58 -14.28
N VAL A 114 5.55 11.26 -14.26
CA VAL A 114 6.62 10.30 -14.58
C VAL A 114 7.13 10.48 -16.01
N ASP A 115 6.23 10.61 -16.99
CA ASP A 115 6.60 10.84 -18.40
C ASP A 115 7.41 12.14 -18.59
N ALA A 116 7.21 13.11 -17.70
CA ALA A 116 7.96 14.36 -17.64
C ALA A 116 9.17 14.32 -16.67
N GLY A 117 9.61 13.13 -16.26
CA GLY A 117 10.85 12.90 -15.51
C GLY A 117 10.70 12.89 -13.98
N SER A 118 9.50 12.74 -13.46
CA SER A 118 9.27 12.66 -12.02
C SER A 118 9.62 11.30 -11.44
N ASN A 119 10.21 11.30 -10.23
CA ASN A 119 10.33 10.08 -9.43
C ASN A 119 8.95 9.60 -8.97
N ILE A 120 8.85 8.31 -8.68
CA ILE A 120 7.60 7.68 -8.23
C ILE A 120 7.84 6.75 -7.03
N THR A 121 6.88 6.76 -6.10
CA THR A 121 6.81 5.77 -5.03
C THR A 121 5.41 5.18 -4.94
N LEU A 122 5.29 3.91 -4.56
CA LEU A 122 4.02 3.26 -4.22
C LEU A 122 3.95 3.00 -2.72
N SER A 123 3.08 3.72 -2.02
CA SER A 123 2.84 3.55 -0.59
C SER A 123 1.70 2.57 -0.34
N LEU A 124 1.93 1.61 0.56
CA LEU A 124 1.06 0.49 0.86
C LEU A 124 0.89 0.36 2.37
N ARG A 125 -0.28 -0.12 2.79
CA ARG A 125 -0.56 -0.44 4.20
C ARG A 125 -1.46 -1.66 4.27
N TRP A 126 -1.32 -2.41 5.36
CA TRP A 126 -2.16 -3.56 5.61
C TRP A 126 -3.52 -3.16 6.19
N HIS A 127 -4.59 -3.75 5.65
CA HIS A 127 -5.95 -3.70 6.18
C HIS A 127 -6.37 -5.06 6.74
N PRO A 128 -6.44 -5.21 8.08
CA PRO A 128 -6.98 -6.41 8.70
C PRO A 128 -8.38 -6.73 8.18
N GLN A 129 -8.64 -8.03 8.05
CA GLN A 129 -9.87 -8.58 7.50
C GLN A 129 -10.77 -9.16 8.62
N ASP A 130 -10.33 -9.11 9.87
CA ASP A 130 -11.11 -9.46 11.05
C ASP A 130 -11.93 -8.24 11.56
N SER A 131 -12.75 -8.47 12.58
CA SER A 131 -13.51 -7.40 13.25
C SER A 131 -12.76 -6.81 14.46
N THR A 132 -11.52 -7.23 14.69
CA THR A 132 -10.74 -6.79 15.84
C THR A 132 -10.20 -5.39 15.59
N TRP A 133 -10.59 -4.43 16.42
CA TRP A 133 -10.02 -3.09 16.32
C TRP A 133 -8.52 -3.10 16.63
N ARG A 134 -7.75 -2.46 15.76
CA ARG A 134 -6.30 -2.22 15.91
C ARG A 134 -6.04 -0.77 15.50
N SER A 135 -5.06 -0.13 16.12
CA SER A 135 -4.62 1.18 15.66
C SER A 135 -4.03 1.04 14.25
N PRO A 136 -4.41 1.87 13.26
CA PRO A 136 -3.76 1.86 11.95
C PRO A 136 -2.25 2.10 12.02
N ALA A 137 -1.77 2.79 13.08
CA ALA A 137 -0.36 3.02 13.30
C ALA A 137 0.39 1.79 13.86
N SER A 138 -0.32 0.82 14.43
CA SER A 138 0.26 -0.44 14.92
C SER A 138 0.31 -1.52 13.85
N LEU A 139 -0.17 -1.24 12.64
CA LEU A 139 -0.21 -2.17 11.52
C LEU A 139 0.91 -1.89 10.53
N PRO A 140 1.38 -2.91 9.81
CA PRO A 140 2.46 -2.73 8.87
C PRO A 140 2.08 -1.83 7.68
N ARG A 141 3.06 -1.04 7.24
CA ARG A 141 2.97 -0.11 6.10
C ARG A 141 4.36 0.14 5.53
N PHE A 142 4.44 0.39 4.24
CA PHE A 142 5.71 0.56 3.56
C PHE A 142 5.57 1.38 2.29
N SER A 143 6.72 1.81 1.76
CA SER A 143 6.81 2.52 0.49
C SER A 143 7.82 1.82 -0.40
N LEU A 144 7.41 1.54 -1.64
CA LEU A 144 8.28 1.10 -2.70
C LEU A 144 8.75 2.32 -3.48
N VAL A 145 10.06 2.51 -3.58
CA VAL A 145 10.67 3.52 -4.44
C VAL A 145 11.16 2.82 -5.70
N GLY A 146 10.91 3.41 -6.86
CA GLY A 146 11.33 2.80 -8.11
C GLY A 146 10.98 3.62 -9.33
N ARG A 147 10.86 2.93 -10.46
CA ARG A 147 10.57 3.51 -11.77
C ARG A 147 9.59 2.65 -12.54
N LEU A 148 8.82 3.29 -13.43
CA LEU A 148 7.90 2.58 -14.31
C LEU A 148 8.65 2.08 -15.55
N GLU A 149 8.42 0.83 -15.90
CA GLU A 149 8.79 0.26 -17.20
C GLU A 149 7.53 -0.21 -17.93
N ASP A 150 7.44 0.12 -19.21
CA ASP A 150 6.36 -0.41 -20.06
C ASP A 150 6.54 -1.91 -20.26
N LEU A 151 5.47 -2.68 -20.06
CA LEU A 151 5.44 -4.09 -20.43
C LEU A 151 5.34 -4.19 -21.94
N THR A 152 6.41 -4.66 -22.57
CA THR A 152 6.50 -4.78 -24.02
C THR A 152 5.58 -5.90 -24.53
N SER A 153 5.37 -5.93 -25.84
CA SER A 153 4.65 -7.06 -26.46
C SER A 153 5.34 -8.40 -26.21
N ASP A 154 6.66 -8.44 -26.04
CA ASP A 154 7.39 -9.67 -25.75
C ASP A 154 7.28 -10.07 -24.28
N ASP A 155 7.27 -9.10 -23.35
CA ASP A 155 6.94 -9.36 -21.93
C ASP A 155 5.57 -10.03 -21.81
N LEU A 156 4.56 -9.49 -22.50
CA LEU A 156 3.19 -10.03 -22.46
C LEU A 156 3.05 -11.36 -23.20
N LYS A 157 3.91 -11.68 -24.18
CA LYS A 157 3.96 -13.03 -24.78
C LYS A 157 4.61 -14.04 -23.84
N ASN A 158 5.65 -13.63 -23.13
CA ASN A 158 6.38 -14.47 -22.18
C ASN A 158 5.59 -14.69 -20.89
N ASN A 159 4.77 -13.71 -20.49
CA ASN A 159 3.85 -13.80 -19.36
C ASN A 159 2.42 -13.40 -19.77
N PRO A 160 1.72 -14.27 -20.54
CA PRO A 160 0.39 -13.95 -21.10
C PRO A 160 -0.72 -13.87 -20.05
N LEU A 161 -0.43 -14.27 -18.80
CA LEU A 161 -1.40 -14.24 -17.71
C LEU A 161 -1.48 -12.89 -16.99
N VAL A 162 -0.59 -11.93 -17.27
CA VAL A 162 -0.59 -10.62 -16.60
C VAL A 162 -1.97 -9.94 -16.67
N PRO A 163 -2.64 -9.80 -17.83
CA PRO A 163 -3.96 -9.18 -17.88
C PRO A 163 -5.01 -9.94 -17.07
N ALA A 164 -5.03 -11.28 -17.18
CA ALA A 164 -5.99 -12.12 -16.46
C ALA A 164 -5.78 -12.07 -14.93
N CYS A 165 -4.52 -12.06 -14.49
CA CYS A 165 -4.14 -11.86 -13.11
C CYS A 165 -4.60 -10.49 -12.61
N TYR A 166 -4.36 -9.42 -13.37
CA TYR A 166 -4.75 -8.07 -12.96
C TYR A 166 -6.27 -7.93 -12.81
N LEU A 167 -7.04 -8.48 -13.75
CA LEU A 167 -8.50 -8.49 -13.69
C LEU A 167 -9.07 -9.32 -12.53
N LYS A 168 -8.29 -10.27 -11.97
CA LYS A 168 -8.67 -10.96 -10.74
C LYS A 168 -8.68 -10.01 -9.54
N TYR A 169 -7.76 -9.04 -9.51
CA TYR A 169 -7.72 -7.99 -8.50
C TYR A 169 -8.75 -6.89 -8.78
N HIS A 170 -8.90 -6.51 -10.04
CA HIS A 170 -9.72 -5.37 -10.49
C HIS A 170 -10.64 -5.74 -11.65
N PRO A 171 -11.78 -6.43 -11.40
CA PRO A 171 -12.68 -6.88 -12.48
C PRO A 171 -13.29 -5.74 -13.29
N ASP A 172 -13.48 -4.59 -12.65
CA ASP A 172 -13.97 -3.35 -13.26
C ASP A 172 -13.01 -2.80 -14.32
N ALA A 173 -11.70 -3.01 -14.17
CA ALA A 173 -10.69 -2.55 -15.11
C ALA A 173 -10.82 -3.14 -16.53
N ALA A 174 -11.61 -4.20 -16.70
CA ALA A 174 -11.99 -4.73 -18.01
C ALA A 174 -12.56 -3.65 -18.95
N ALA A 175 -13.21 -2.62 -18.39
CA ALA A 175 -13.80 -1.53 -19.17
C ALA A 175 -12.77 -0.53 -19.73
N TRP A 176 -11.52 -0.50 -19.25
CA TRP A 176 -10.48 0.45 -19.69
C TRP A 176 -9.11 -0.19 -19.92
N LEU A 177 -9.08 -1.46 -20.32
CA LEU A 177 -7.87 -2.12 -20.79
C LEU A 177 -7.27 -1.43 -22.04
N PRO A 178 -5.99 -1.67 -22.34
CA PRO A 178 -5.34 -1.09 -23.50
C PRO A 178 -6.13 -1.38 -24.80
N GLY A 179 -6.26 -0.37 -25.65
CA GLY A 179 -7.12 -0.43 -26.84
C GLY A 179 -8.50 0.21 -26.68
N ASN A 180 -8.83 0.74 -25.49
CA ASN A 180 -10.01 1.60 -25.31
C ASN A 180 -9.88 2.90 -26.14
N ARG A 181 -11.00 3.37 -26.69
CA ARG A 181 -11.10 4.56 -27.56
C ARG A 181 -11.20 5.90 -26.83
N ILE A 182 -11.54 5.91 -25.53
CA ILE A 182 -11.77 7.13 -24.75
C ILE A 182 -10.47 7.62 -24.12
N HIS A 183 -9.80 6.75 -23.37
CA HIS A 183 -8.52 7.03 -22.73
C HIS A 183 -7.53 5.90 -23.04
N GLN A 184 -6.29 6.28 -23.32
CA GLN A 184 -5.22 5.32 -23.52
C GLN A 184 -4.76 4.78 -22.17
N SER A 185 -4.67 3.47 -22.08
CA SER A 185 -4.01 2.78 -20.98
C SER A 185 -2.91 1.88 -21.51
N LYS A 186 -1.89 1.65 -20.70
CA LYS A 186 -0.78 0.74 -21.00
C LYS A 186 -0.41 -0.07 -19.76
N TRP A 187 0.10 -1.27 -20.00
CA TRP A 187 0.64 -2.11 -18.95
C TRP A 187 2.03 -1.63 -18.58
N VAL A 188 2.25 -1.39 -17.29
CA VAL A 188 3.57 -1.03 -16.77
C VAL A 188 3.89 -1.88 -15.54
N ARG A 189 5.17 -2.08 -15.26
CA ARG A 189 5.65 -2.60 -13.99
C ARG A 189 6.36 -1.49 -13.22
N LEU A 190 6.16 -1.45 -11.91
CA LEU A 190 7.00 -0.63 -11.03
C LEU A 190 8.23 -1.47 -10.66
N VAL A 191 9.37 -1.19 -11.30
CA VAL A 191 10.63 -1.81 -10.94
C VAL A 191 11.05 -1.27 -9.58
N VAL A 192 11.03 -2.15 -8.57
CA VAL A 192 11.38 -1.79 -7.19
C VAL A 192 12.89 -1.62 -7.08
N GLU A 193 13.30 -0.47 -6.57
CA GLU A 193 14.70 -0.11 -6.36
C GLU A 193 15.03 -0.06 -4.87
N GLU A 194 14.16 0.55 -4.07
CA GLU A 194 14.30 0.63 -2.62
C GLU A 194 12.97 0.34 -1.92
N VAL A 195 13.05 -0.16 -0.69
CA VAL A 195 11.88 -0.48 0.13
C VAL A 195 12.05 0.12 1.52
N TYR A 196 11.12 0.98 1.94
CA TYR A 196 11.09 1.53 3.28
C TYR A 196 9.91 0.97 4.08
N TRP A 197 10.22 0.28 5.18
CA TRP A 197 9.27 -0.51 5.96
C TRP A 197 9.00 0.06 7.34
N ILE A 198 7.74 -0.01 7.76
CA ILE A 198 7.28 0.26 9.12
C ILE A 198 6.35 -0.89 9.53
N GLY A 199 6.84 -1.86 10.31
CA GLY A 199 6.03 -3.02 10.70
C GLY A 199 4.95 -2.76 11.76
N GLY A 200 4.98 -1.58 12.39
CA GLY A 200 4.07 -1.19 13.47
C GLY A 200 4.74 -0.19 14.39
N PHE A 201 4.57 -0.34 15.70
CA PHE A 201 5.34 0.42 16.68
C PHE A 201 6.76 -0.15 16.78
N GLY A 202 7.78 0.73 16.81
CA GLY A 202 9.20 0.36 16.72
C GLY A 202 9.75 -0.42 17.92
N ASP A 203 8.98 -0.56 19.00
CA ASP A 203 9.29 -1.43 20.14
C ASP A 203 8.89 -2.90 19.90
N ARG A 204 8.11 -3.15 18.85
CA ARG A 204 7.52 -4.46 18.53
C ARG A 204 7.78 -4.92 17.11
N ALA A 205 8.33 -4.05 16.26
CA ALA A 205 8.52 -4.30 14.85
C ALA A 205 9.75 -3.59 14.29
N TYR A 206 10.37 -4.20 13.27
CA TYR A 206 11.40 -3.54 12.49
C TYR A 206 10.84 -2.29 11.79
N ILE A 207 11.64 -1.21 11.81
CA ILE A 207 11.41 0.02 11.05
C ILE A 207 12.73 0.36 10.37
N GLY A 208 12.71 0.46 9.04
CA GLY A 208 13.92 0.77 8.30
C GLY A 208 13.85 0.37 6.84
N TRP A 209 14.98 0.52 6.17
CA TRP A 209 15.16 0.11 4.79
C TRP A 209 15.28 -1.41 4.70
N ILE A 210 14.61 -2.02 3.73
CA ILE A 210 14.80 -3.43 3.38
C ILE A 210 15.73 -3.45 2.16
N PRO A 211 16.92 -4.09 2.27
CA PRO A 211 17.84 -4.25 1.16
C PRO A 211 17.17 -4.90 -0.06
N LYS A 212 17.60 -4.51 -1.25
CA LYS A 212 17.02 -5.00 -2.51
C LYS A 212 17.17 -6.50 -2.70
N ASP A 213 18.27 -7.08 -2.23
CA ASP A 213 18.51 -8.53 -2.23
C ASP A 213 17.56 -9.26 -1.27
N GLU A 214 17.27 -8.70 -0.10
CA GLU A 214 16.24 -9.23 0.80
C GLU A 214 14.85 -9.21 0.14
N TRP A 215 14.48 -8.11 -0.52
CA TRP A 215 13.20 -7.99 -1.24
C TRP A 215 13.05 -9.03 -2.37
N ASN A 216 14.11 -9.19 -3.18
CA ASN A 216 14.16 -10.12 -4.30
C ASN A 216 14.31 -11.57 -3.85
N GLY A 217 14.91 -11.81 -2.68
CA GLY A 217 15.14 -13.14 -2.13
C GLY A 217 13.87 -13.80 -1.57
N VAL A 218 12.82 -13.04 -1.30
CA VAL A 218 11.55 -13.59 -0.79
C VAL A 218 10.90 -14.51 -1.82
N THR A 219 10.66 -15.73 -1.39
CA THR A 219 10.01 -16.78 -2.17
C THR A 219 8.50 -16.79 -2.00
N LYS A 220 7.81 -17.45 -2.95
CA LYS A 220 6.37 -17.68 -2.87
C LYS A 220 5.98 -18.48 -1.61
N ASP A 221 6.76 -19.52 -1.27
CA ASP A 221 6.46 -20.38 -0.14
C ASP A 221 6.55 -19.61 1.19
N GLU A 222 7.53 -18.71 1.32
CA GLU A 222 7.63 -17.82 2.49
C GLU A 222 6.41 -16.90 2.61
N ILE A 223 6.00 -16.28 1.50
CA ILE A 223 4.79 -15.43 1.45
C ILE A 223 3.56 -16.23 1.90
N GLU A 224 3.41 -17.47 1.42
CA GLU A 224 2.25 -18.31 1.73
C GLU A 224 2.29 -18.89 3.16
N SER A 225 3.48 -19.01 3.76
CA SER A 225 3.68 -19.57 5.10
C SER A 225 3.31 -18.62 6.24
N ILE A 226 3.36 -17.30 6.02
CA ILE A 226 3.09 -16.31 7.07
C ILE A 226 1.64 -15.83 7.09
N ARG A 227 1.20 -15.27 8.22
CA ARG A 227 -0.09 -14.58 8.34
C ARG A 227 0.10 -13.20 8.94
N LEU A 228 -0.53 -12.21 8.33
CA LEU A 228 -0.57 -10.85 8.85
C LEU A 228 -1.61 -10.73 9.99
N PRO A 229 -1.47 -9.75 10.89
CA PRO A 229 -2.47 -9.51 11.94
C PRO A 229 -3.87 -9.29 11.37
N GLY A 230 -4.82 -10.14 11.76
CA GLY A 230 -6.21 -10.08 11.29
C GLY A 230 -6.39 -10.52 9.83
N GLU A 231 -5.41 -11.17 9.21
CA GLU A 231 -5.59 -11.86 7.94
C GLU A 231 -6.58 -13.01 8.11
N LYS A 232 -7.63 -13.09 7.26
CA LYS A 232 -8.51 -14.26 7.27
C LYS A 232 -7.70 -15.45 6.80
N LYS A 233 -7.91 -16.61 7.43
CA LYS A 233 -7.46 -17.88 6.84
C LYS A 233 -8.06 -17.95 5.45
N GLY A 234 -7.21 -17.99 4.43
CA GLY A 234 -7.67 -18.20 3.06
C GLY A 234 -8.54 -19.45 3.02
N TRP A 235 -9.60 -19.42 2.22
CA TRP A 235 -10.30 -20.64 1.81
C TRP A 235 -9.22 -21.63 1.36
N GLY A 236 -9.15 -22.80 1.98
CA GLY A 236 -8.18 -23.85 1.69
C GLY A 236 -8.12 -24.06 0.18
N GLY A 237 -7.02 -23.62 -0.45
CA GLY A 237 -6.92 -23.57 -1.90
C GLY A 237 -7.22 -24.93 -2.52
N TRP A 238 -7.97 -25.00 -3.63
CA TRP A 238 -8.42 -26.20 -4.36
C TRP A 238 -9.10 -27.29 -3.51
N ARG A 239 -8.45 -27.81 -2.46
CA ARG A 239 -8.81 -28.96 -1.64
C ARG A 239 -10.13 -28.79 -0.90
N GLU A 240 -10.43 -27.61 -0.36
CA GLU A 240 -11.77 -27.35 0.18
C GLU A 240 -12.83 -27.22 -0.92
N TRP A 241 -12.47 -26.66 -2.09
CA TRP A 241 -13.38 -26.52 -3.23
C TRP A 241 -13.78 -27.86 -3.85
N VAL A 242 -12.88 -28.87 -3.83
CA VAL A 242 -13.19 -30.26 -4.22
C VAL A 242 -13.64 -31.15 -3.06
N GLY A 243 -13.96 -30.58 -1.88
CA GLY A 243 -14.53 -31.34 -0.76
C GLY A 243 -13.56 -32.31 -0.07
N LEU A 244 -12.25 -32.09 -0.19
CA LEU A 244 -11.19 -32.92 0.40
C LEU A 244 -10.62 -32.36 1.72
N GLY A 245 -11.19 -31.27 2.26
CA GLY A 245 -10.84 -30.76 3.58
C GLY A 245 -11.57 -31.52 4.68
N GLN A 246 -10.85 -32.31 5.48
CA GLN A 246 -11.41 -32.94 6.68
C GLN A 246 -11.96 -31.88 7.64
N VAL A 247 -13.23 -32.03 8.00
CA VAL A 247 -13.85 -31.33 9.12
C VAL A 247 -13.34 -31.98 10.39
N GLU A 248 -12.37 -31.36 11.07
CA GLU A 248 -12.10 -31.67 12.47
C GLU A 248 -13.03 -30.82 13.34
N LEU A 249 -13.76 -31.52 14.21
CA LEU A 249 -14.68 -31.01 15.23
C LEU A 249 -13.96 -30.28 16.35
#